data_AF-A0A350HA22-F1
#
_entry.id   AF-A0A350HA22-F1
#
_cell.length_a   1.000
_cell.length_b   1.000
_cell.length_c   1.000
_cell.angle_alpha   90.00
_cell.angle_beta   90.00
_cell.angle_gamma   90.00
#
_symmetry.space_group_name_H-M   'P 1'
#
loop_
_entity.id
_entity.type
_entity.pdbx_description
1 polymer ?
#
loop_
_entity_poly.entity_id
_entity_poly.type
_entity_poly.pdbx_seq_one_letter_code
_entity_poly.pdbx_strand_id
1 'polypeptide(L)'
;MKNIISLLMILVLFSVFGCTPSDSATNLKETEMATVEYVPPADGKITEEQMTRYIATATEMSKELNLISEKMQAFKAKYGITDDAQMDDLSKVKAGAKEEFEAILKEWEQKEKDIYSKNKMTPSEFEWVAAGLTDPLNTDVQKKVEKALSGE
;
A
#
# COMPACT_ATOMS: atom_id res chain seq x y z
N MET A 1 39.06 11.40 9.55
CA MET A 1 38.06 10.31 9.49
C MET A 1 36.92 10.70 10.41
N LYS A 2 35.96 11.41 9.82
CA LYS A 2 34.80 12.02 10.48
C LYS A 2 33.60 11.40 9.77
N ASN A 3 32.57 11.02 10.54
CA ASN A 3 31.23 10.61 10.09
C ASN A 3 30.95 9.08 10.04
N ILE A 4 31.17 8.37 11.15
CA ILE A 4 30.55 7.04 11.40
C ILE A 4 29.75 7.04 12.74
N ILE A 5 29.48 8.21 13.33
CA ILE A 5 28.78 8.33 14.63
C ILE A 5 27.39 9.00 14.46
N SER A 6 26.80 8.93 13.27
CA SER A 6 25.53 9.63 12.97
C SER A 6 24.42 8.74 12.41
N LEU A 7 24.44 7.44 12.71
CA LEU A 7 23.38 6.51 12.28
C LEU A 7 22.78 5.66 13.42
N LEU A 8 23.06 6.02 14.68
CA LEU A 8 22.63 5.29 15.89
C LEU A 8 21.93 6.21 16.90
N MET A 9 21.27 7.27 16.40
CA MET A 9 20.61 8.29 17.23
C MET A 9 19.23 8.71 16.66
N ILE A 10 18.49 7.76 16.06
CA ILE A 10 17.06 7.90 15.73
C ILE A 10 16.35 6.63 16.22
N LEU A 11 16.49 6.30 17.50
CA LEU A 11 15.78 5.16 18.11
C LEU A 11 15.23 5.44 19.52
N VAL A 12 15.16 6.71 19.95
CA VAL A 12 14.60 7.06 21.25
C VAL A 12 13.95 8.44 21.15
N LEU A 13 12.72 8.56 20.62
CA LEU A 13 11.92 9.79 20.72
C LEU A 13 10.40 9.60 20.47
N PHE A 14 9.84 8.42 20.79
CA PHE A 14 8.38 8.21 20.84
C PHE A 14 7.95 7.51 22.14
N SER A 15 8.44 8.00 23.27
CA SER A 15 7.99 7.58 24.59
C SER A 15 7.57 8.78 25.43
N VAL A 16 6.47 9.43 25.02
CA VAL A 16 5.56 10.17 25.91
C VAL A 16 4.28 10.51 25.15
N PHE A 17 3.28 9.64 25.23
CA PHE A 17 1.88 10.04 25.47
C PHE A 17 1.21 8.92 26.25
N GLY A 18 0.79 9.27 27.46
CA GLY A 18 0.38 8.34 28.50
C GLY A 18 -0.99 7.71 28.30
N CYS A 19 -1.18 6.58 28.99
CA CYS A 19 -2.48 6.03 29.30
C CYS A 19 -3.28 7.00 30.18
N THR A 20 -4.51 7.30 29.77
CA THR A 20 -5.64 7.53 30.68
C THR A 20 -6.84 6.77 30.12
N PRO A 21 -7.47 5.86 30.89
CA PRO A 21 -8.70 5.22 30.47
C PRO A 21 -9.85 6.22 30.68
N SER A 22 -10.50 6.62 29.59
CA SER A 22 -11.74 7.40 29.65
C SER A 22 -12.86 6.55 29.06
N ASP A 23 -13.57 5.87 29.96
CA ASP A 23 -14.91 5.35 29.71
C ASP A 23 -15.84 6.52 29.34
N SER A 24 -16.09 6.74 28.05
CA SER A 24 -17.38 7.20 27.54
C SER A 24 -17.41 7.17 26.01
N ALA A 25 -17.96 6.10 25.44
CA ALA A 25 -18.57 6.15 24.11
C ALA A 25 -19.62 5.05 24.02
N THR A 26 -20.74 5.29 24.72
CA THR A 26 -22.00 4.65 24.39
C THR A 26 -22.37 4.93 22.93
N ASN A 27 -22.60 3.86 22.18
CA ASN A 27 -23.44 3.79 20.99
C ASN A 27 -23.03 4.65 19.78
N LEU A 28 -22.08 4.15 18.99
CA LEU A 28 -22.22 4.20 17.53
C LEU A 28 -22.23 2.78 17.00
N LYS A 29 -23.38 2.43 16.45
CA LYS A 29 -23.66 1.20 15.73
C LYS A 29 -22.94 1.30 14.39
N GLU A 30 -21.65 1.04 14.39
CA GLU A 30 -20.87 0.88 13.18
C GLU A 30 -21.11 -0.55 12.72
N THR A 31 -21.83 -0.70 11.60
CA THR A 31 -21.82 -1.97 10.86
C THR A 31 -20.43 -2.07 10.22
N GLU A 32 -19.40 -2.24 11.04
CA GLU A 32 -18.10 -2.69 10.59
C GLU A 32 -18.34 -4.08 10.04
N MET A 33 -18.16 -4.26 8.73
CA MET A 33 -17.68 -5.55 8.26
C MET A 33 -16.41 -5.77 9.07
N ALA A 34 -16.46 -6.67 10.06
CA ALA A 34 -15.30 -7.02 10.86
C ALA A 34 -14.16 -7.27 9.88
N THR A 35 -13.23 -6.32 9.81
CA THR A 35 -11.97 -6.49 9.12
C THR A 35 -11.31 -7.61 9.88
N VAL A 36 -11.47 -8.85 9.40
CA VAL A 36 -10.80 -10.00 9.99
C VAL A 36 -9.32 -9.67 9.89
N GLU A 37 -8.74 -9.30 11.03
CA GLU A 37 -7.33 -9.01 11.16
C GLU A 37 -6.59 -10.25 10.66
N TYR A 38 -5.79 -10.07 9.63
CA TYR A 38 -5.07 -11.18 9.04
C TYR A 38 -4.08 -11.73 10.07
N VAL A 39 -4.22 -13.01 10.41
CA VAL A 39 -3.34 -13.69 11.35
C VAL A 39 -2.26 -14.44 10.56
N PRO A 40 -0.98 -14.04 10.68
CA PRO A 40 0.09 -14.71 9.96
C PRO A 40 0.35 -16.12 10.50
N PRO A 41 0.92 -17.03 9.69
CA PRO A 41 1.38 -18.33 10.14
C PRO A 41 2.34 -18.22 11.34
N ALA A 42 2.12 -19.05 12.36
CA ALA A 42 2.90 -19.01 13.60
C ALA A 42 4.39 -19.33 13.39
N ASP A 43 4.74 -20.03 12.31
CA ASP A 43 6.12 -20.35 11.96
C ASP A 43 6.79 -19.26 11.10
N GLY A 44 6.07 -18.19 10.75
CA GLY A 44 6.57 -17.07 9.93
C GLY A 44 6.82 -17.42 8.47
N LYS A 45 6.45 -18.62 8.02
CA LYS A 45 6.69 -19.07 6.66
C LYS A 45 5.56 -18.69 5.73
N ILE A 46 5.92 -18.15 4.56
CA ILE A 46 4.97 -17.92 3.49
C ILE A 46 4.61 -19.28 2.87
N THR A 47 3.32 -19.61 2.88
CA THR A 47 2.81 -20.83 2.26
C THR A 47 2.76 -20.70 0.74
N GLU A 48 2.71 -21.83 0.01
CA GLU A 48 2.58 -21.80 -1.46
C GLU A 48 1.28 -21.13 -1.92
N GLU A 49 0.21 -21.26 -1.15
CA GLU A 49 -1.08 -20.62 -1.45
C GLU A 49 -0.98 -19.09 -1.33
N GLN A 50 -0.34 -18.59 -0.27
CA GLN A 50 -0.07 -17.17 -0.06
C GLN A 50 0.84 -16.59 -1.14
N MET A 51 1.91 -17.31 -1.48
CA MET A 51 2.81 -16.95 -2.59
C MET A 51 2.04 -16.84 -3.92
N THR A 52 1.17 -17.81 -4.22
CA THR A 52 0.38 -17.83 -5.47
C THR A 52 -0.57 -16.64 -5.54
N ARG A 53 -1.31 -16.37 -4.45
CA ARG A 53 -2.18 -15.19 -4.37
C ARG A 53 -1.40 -13.88 -4.46
N TYR A 54 -0.25 -13.80 -3.79
CA TYR A 54 0.62 -12.63 -3.83
C TYR A 54 1.09 -12.33 -5.26
N ILE A 55 1.60 -13.34 -5.98
CA ILE A 55 2.04 -13.18 -7.38
C ILE A 55 0.89 -12.70 -8.27
N ALA A 56 -0.30 -13.30 -8.15
CA ALA A 56 -1.47 -12.90 -8.94
C ALA A 56 -1.87 -11.45 -8.63
N THR A 57 -1.94 -11.09 -7.34
CA THR A 57 -2.28 -9.74 -6.86
C THR A 57 -1.26 -8.71 -7.34
N ALA A 58 0.03 -8.96 -7.12
CA ALA A 58 1.11 -8.05 -7.52
C ALA A 58 1.17 -7.85 -9.04
N THR A 59 0.94 -8.92 -9.81
CA THR A 59 0.90 -8.84 -11.28
C THR A 59 -0.24 -7.95 -11.76
N GLU A 60 -1.44 -8.08 -11.20
CA GLU A 60 -2.59 -7.28 -11.58
C GLU A 60 -2.48 -5.84 -11.09
N MET A 61 -2.01 -5.62 -9.86
CA MET A 61 -1.71 -4.28 -9.35
C MET A 61 -0.69 -3.55 -10.23
N SER A 62 0.39 -4.22 -10.63
CA SER A 62 1.41 -3.62 -11.50
C SER A 62 0.83 -3.17 -12.85
N LYS A 63 -0.05 -3.99 -13.45
CA LYS A 63 -0.73 -3.63 -14.70
C LYS A 63 -1.64 -2.41 -14.53
N GLU A 64 -2.47 -2.39 -13.49
CA GLU A 64 -3.38 -1.26 -13.25
C GLU A 64 -2.61 0.02 -12.84
N LEU A 65 -1.52 -0.10 -12.08
CA LEU A 65 -0.66 1.04 -11.74
C LEU A 65 -0.03 1.68 -12.98
N ASN A 66 0.36 0.89 -13.98
CA ASN A 66 0.85 1.43 -15.25
C ASN A 66 -0.26 2.22 -15.98
N LEU A 67 -1.49 1.71 -16.01
CA LEU A 67 -2.62 2.40 -16.63
C LEU A 67 -2.98 3.71 -15.88
N ILE A 68 -2.99 3.67 -14.54
CA ILE A 68 -3.22 4.87 -13.73
C ILE A 68 -2.08 5.88 -13.87
N SER A 69 -0.84 5.41 -14.00
CA SER A 69 0.32 6.28 -14.27
C SER A 69 0.16 7.01 -15.60
N GLU A 70 -0.24 6.31 -16.68
CA GLU A 70 -0.54 6.93 -17.97
C GLU A 70 -1.67 7.97 -17.87
N LYS A 71 -2.75 7.65 -17.15
CA LYS A 71 -3.84 8.59 -16.88
C LYS A 71 -3.37 9.82 -16.12
N MET A 72 -2.49 9.64 -15.12
CA MET A 72 -1.92 10.73 -14.35
C MET A 72 -1.03 11.64 -15.21
N GLN A 73 -0.24 11.07 -16.12
CA GLN A 73 0.56 11.85 -17.07
C GLN A 73 -0.33 12.64 -18.03
N ALA A 74 -1.39 12.02 -18.56
CA ALA A 74 -2.36 12.69 -19.41
C ALA A 74 -3.09 13.83 -18.67
N PHE A 75 -3.45 13.61 -17.40
CA PHE A 75 -4.02 14.62 -16.51
C PHE A 75 -3.06 15.81 -16.34
N LYS A 76 -1.80 15.56 -15.96
CA LYS A 76 -0.78 16.61 -15.79
C LYS A 76 -0.61 17.42 -17.07
N ALA A 77 -0.51 16.75 -18.23
CA ALA A 77 -0.39 17.40 -19.53
C ALA A 77 -1.62 18.25 -19.89
N LYS A 78 -2.83 17.73 -19.67
CA LYS A 78 -4.10 18.42 -19.94
C LYS A 78 -4.21 19.73 -19.15
N TYR A 79 -3.81 19.71 -17.88
CA TYR A 79 -3.93 20.87 -17.00
C TYR A 79 -2.70 21.78 -17.03
N GLY A 80 -1.58 21.34 -17.60
CA GLY A 80 -0.32 22.08 -17.65
C GLY A 80 0.40 22.09 -16.30
N ILE A 81 0.31 20.97 -15.56
CA ILE A 81 0.95 20.78 -14.27
C ILE A 81 2.40 20.34 -14.52
N THR A 82 3.35 21.11 -14.01
CA THR A 82 4.79 20.92 -14.27
C THR A 82 5.59 20.58 -13.02
N ASP A 83 5.03 20.79 -11.83
CA ASP A 83 5.67 20.50 -10.56
C ASP A 83 4.71 19.88 -9.54
N ASP A 84 5.26 19.37 -8.46
CA ASP A 84 4.49 18.69 -7.41
C ASP A 84 3.71 19.67 -6.52
N ALA A 85 4.15 20.92 -6.38
CA ALA A 85 3.43 21.92 -5.58
C ALA A 85 2.06 22.24 -6.18
N GLN A 86 1.94 22.19 -7.51
CA GLN A 86 0.67 22.30 -8.22
C GLN A 86 -0.23 21.07 -8.01
N MET A 87 0.34 19.88 -7.81
CA MET A 87 -0.43 18.67 -7.45
C MET A 87 -0.96 18.75 -6.01
N ASP A 88 -0.20 19.36 -5.10
CA ASP A 88 -0.60 19.55 -3.70
C ASP A 88 -1.80 20.52 -3.55
N ASP A 89 -1.93 21.50 -4.45
CA ASP A 89 -3.04 22.47 -4.45
C ASP A 89 -3.63 22.69 -5.85
N LEU A 90 -4.41 21.71 -6.32
CA LEU A 90 -5.10 21.76 -7.61
C LEU A 90 -6.15 22.89 -7.72
N SER A 91 -6.56 23.50 -6.60
CA SER A 91 -7.51 24.61 -6.62
C SER A 91 -6.98 25.86 -7.33
N LYS A 92 -5.64 25.98 -7.41
CA LYS A 92 -4.93 27.09 -8.05
C LYS A 92 -4.57 26.83 -9.52
N VAL A 93 -4.82 25.63 -10.04
CA VAL A 93 -4.44 25.24 -11.40
C VAL A 93 -5.48 25.72 -12.41
N LYS A 94 -6.59 24.98 -12.56
CA LYS A 94 -7.73 25.32 -13.42
C LYS A 94 -8.99 24.66 -12.87
N ALA A 95 -10.14 25.26 -13.15
CA ALA A 95 -11.44 24.65 -12.84
C ALA A 95 -11.54 23.24 -13.45
N GLY A 96 -12.09 22.28 -12.69
CA GLY A 96 -12.23 20.88 -13.10
C GLY A 96 -11.01 19.99 -12.81
N ALA A 97 -9.83 20.57 -12.52
CA ALA A 97 -8.62 19.77 -12.27
C ALA A 97 -8.75 18.91 -11.01
N LYS A 98 -9.33 19.46 -9.96
CA LYS A 98 -9.54 18.76 -8.69
C LYS A 98 -10.51 17.58 -8.86
N GLU A 99 -11.64 17.82 -9.52
CA GLU A 99 -12.69 16.82 -9.72
C GLU A 99 -12.19 15.65 -10.58
N GLU A 100 -11.42 15.93 -11.62
CA GLU A 100 -10.84 14.88 -12.48
C GLU A 100 -9.75 14.09 -11.77
N PHE A 101 -8.91 14.74 -10.96
CA PHE A 101 -7.93 14.05 -10.13
C PHE A 101 -8.60 13.13 -9.10
N GLU A 102 -9.62 13.62 -8.40
CA GLU A 102 -10.41 12.81 -7.47
C GLU A 102 -11.09 11.61 -8.17
N ALA A 103 -11.50 11.76 -9.43
CA ALA A 103 -12.05 10.65 -10.20
C ALA A 103 -10.99 9.59 -10.52
N ILE A 104 -9.75 9.99 -10.86
CA ILE A 104 -8.64 9.05 -11.06
C ILE A 104 -8.32 8.29 -9.77
N LEU A 105 -8.29 8.99 -8.62
CA LEU A 105 -8.04 8.35 -7.32
C LEU A 105 -9.14 7.34 -6.96
N LYS A 106 -10.41 7.72 -7.12
CA LYS A 106 -11.54 6.82 -6.88
C LYS A 106 -11.52 5.59 -7.79
N GLU A 107 -11.14 5.77 -9.05
CA GLU A 107 -10.97 4.65 -9.96
C GLU A 107 -9.88 3.69 -9.46
N TRP A 108 -8.72 4.22 -9.07
CA TRP A 108 -7.64 3.42 -8.49
C TRP A 108 -8.10 2.66 -7.22
N GLU A 109 -8.72 3.35 -6.26
CA GLU A 109 -9.21 2.73 -5.02
C GLU A 109 -10.19 1.58 -5.29
N GLN A 110 -11.06 1.73 -6.29
CA GLN A 110 -11.99 0.68 -6.68
C GLN A 110 -11.25 -0.51 -7.32
N LYS A 111 -10.30 -0.23 -8.23
CA LYS A 111 -9.48 -1.26 -8.89
C LYS A 111 -8.68 -2.06 -7.87
N GLU A 112 -8.04 -1.38 -6.93
CA GLU A 112 -7.28 -2.01 -5.85
C GLU A 112 -8.16 -2.98 -5.05
N LYS A 113 -9.34 -2.52 -4.61
CA LYS A 113 -10.31 -3.37 -3.90
C LYS A 113 -10.76 -4.58 -4.72
N ASP A 114 -11.02 -4.38 -6.01
CA ASP A 114 -11.44 -5.45 -6.91
C ASP A 114 -10.35 -6.50 -7.09
N ILE A 115 -9.07 -6.10 -7.21
CA ILE A 115 -7.93 -7.00 -7.32
C ILE A 115 -7.79 -7.85 -6.05
N TYR A 116 -7.82 -7.22 -4.88
CA TYR A 116 -7.75 -7.92 -3.59
C TYR A 116 -8.88 -8.94 -3.44
N SER A 117 -10.11 -8.52 -3.71
CA SER A 117 -11.30 -9.38 -3.66
C SER A 117 -11.19 -10.56 -4.63
N LYS A 118 -10.83 -10.29 -5.89
CA LYS A 118 -10.68 -11.31 -6.95
C LYS A 118 -9.63 -12.36 -6.59
N ASN A 119 -8.49 -11.92 -6.05
CA ASN A 119 -7.39 -12.80 -5.69
C ASN A 119 -7.53 -13.40 -4.29
N LYS A 120 -8.63 -13.12 -3.57
CA LYS A 120 -8.91 -13.59 -2.21
C LYS A 120 -7.77 -13.27 -1.25
N MET A 121 -7.23 -12.07 -1.36
CA MET A 121 -6.11 -11.60 -0.56
C MET A 121 -6.49 -10.30 0.10
N THR A 122 -6.28 -10.19 1.40
CA THR A 122 -6.51 -8.91 2.10
C THR A 122 -5.29 -7.99 1.94
N PRO A 123 -5.45 -6.66 2.05
CA PRO A 123 -4.31 -5.74 2.06
C PRO A 123 -3.27 -6.10 3.14
N SER A 124 -3.72 -6.44 4.35
CA SER A 124 -2.83 -6.83 5.45
C SER A 124 -2.08 -8.13 5.17
N GLU A 125 -2.71 -9.11 4.52
CA GLU A 125 -2.02 -10.32 4.06
C GLU A 125 -0.96 -9.99 2.99
N PHE A 126 -1.29 -9.11 2.04
CA PHE A 126 -0.38 -8.69 0.98
C PHE A 126 0.85 -7.98 1.54
N GLU A 127 0.65 -7.03 2.45
CA GLU A 127 1.73 -6.34 3.16
C GLU A 127 2.58 -7.31 3.99
N TRP A 128 1.94 -8.26 4.69
CA TRP A 128 2.66 -9.25 5.47
C TRP A 128 3.53 -10.17 4.60
N VAL A 129 2.99 -10.67 3.47
CA VAL A 129 3.78 -11.47 2.53
C VAL A 129 4.93 -10.64 1.96
N ALA A 130 4.68 -9.39 1.53
CA ALA A 130 5.73 -8.51 1.02
C ALA A 130 6.87 -8.31 2.02
N ALA A 131 6.55 -8.06 3.29
CA ALA A 131 7.54 -7.96 4.36
C ALA A 131 8.26 -9.30 4.59
N GLY A 132 7.52 -10.41 4.63
CA GLY A 132 8.06 -11.75 4.84
C GLY A 132 9.03 -12.22 3.75
N LEU A 133 8.89 -11.73 2.51
CA LEU A 133 9.82 -12.02 1.41
C LEU A 133 11.23 -11.44 1.63
N THR A 134 11.38 -10.47 2.54
CA THR A 134 12.70 -9.92 2.92
C THR A 134 13.39 -10.74 4.00
N ASP A 135 12.68 -11.67 4.63
CA ASP A 135 13.20 -12.53 5.70
C ASP A 135 14.00 -13.71 5.11
N PRO A 136 15.24 -13.98 5.59
CA PRO A 136 16.01 -15.17 5.20
C PRO A 136 15.27 -16.50 5.35
N LEU A 137 14.28 -16.59 6.26
CA LEU A 137 13.42 -17.76 6.43
C LEU A 137 12.64 -18.12 5.15
N ASN A 138 12.35 -17.12 4.31
CA ASN A 138 11.51 -17.25 3.12
C ASN A 138 12.31 -17.12 1.80
N THR A 139 13.64 -17.24 1.82
CA THR A 139 14.49 -17.06 0.62
C THR A 139 14.07 -17.93 -0.57
N ASP A 140 13.60 -19.15 -0.36
CA ASP A 140 13.15 -20.00 -1.47
C ASP A 140 11.83 -19.51 -2.08
N VAL A 141 10.94 -18.95 -1.27
CA VAL A 141 9.70 -18.31 -1.73
C VAL A 141 10.04 -17.01 -2.46
N GLN A 142 10.94 -16.20 -1.90
CA GLN A 142 11.44 -14.97 -2.52
C GLN A 142 11.92 -15.23 -3.95
N LYS A 143 12.80 -16.22 -4.16
CA LYS A 143 13.29 -16.56 -5.51
C LYS A 143 12.18 -16.96 -6.48
N LYS A 144 11.17 -17.71 -6.01
CA LYS A 144 10.02 -18.11 -6.84
C LYS A 144 9.19 -16.89 -7.24
N VAL A 145 8.96 -15.97 -6.30
CA VAL A 145 8.22 -14.73 -6.53
C VAL A 145 8.99 -13.81 -7.49
N GLU A 146 10.28 -13.60 -7.25
CA GLU A 146 11.15 -12.79 -8.11
C GLU A 146 11.13 -13.30 -9.55
N LYS A 147 11.31 -14.60 -9.74
CA LYS A 147 11.22 -15.21 -11.07
C LYS A 147 9.86 -14.98 -11.73
N ALA A 148 8.78 -15.19 -10.99
CA ALA A 148 7.43 -15.03 -11.54
C ALA A 148 7.11 -13.58 -11.94
N LEU A 149 7.66 -12.60 -11.22
CA LEU A 149 7.37 -11.17 -11.42
C LEU A 149 8.38 -10.47 -12.34
N SER A 150 9.60 -11.00 -12.51
CA SER A 150 10.59 -10.46 -13.46
C SER A 150 10.27 -10.79 -14.92
N GLY A 151 9.38 -11.76 -15.17
CA GLY A 151 9.05 -12.23 -16.52
C GLY A 151 10.06 -13.20 -17.12
N GLU A 152 10.88 -13.87 -16.28
CA GLU A 152 11.90 -14.86 -16.66
C GLU A 152 11.52 -16.34 -16.42
#